data_AF-A0A2D7ZSI3-F1
#
_entry.id   AF-A0A2D7ZSI3-F1
#
_cell.length_a   1.000
_cell.length_b   1.000
_cell.length_c   1.000
_cell.angle_alpha   90.00
_cell.angle_beta   90.00
_cell.angle_gamma   90.00
#
_symmetry.space_group_name_H-M   'P 1'
#
loop_
_entity.id
_entity.type
_entity.pdbx_description
1 polymer ?
#
loop_
_entity_poly.entity_id
_entity_poly.type
_entity_poly.pdbx_seq_one_letter_code
_entity_poly.pdbx_strand_id
1 'polypeptide(L)'
;PLFEGGTHLALWSGREAAQTVAAALGENNLSADRLMAYERAWKKRFPPYHKILKGKTALYELTDEEMSAMARCLPDELGNMSPVDKAFIGLKILVKRPLLLTKRVISVLLSFGYSRAKFFGW
;
A
#
# COMPACT_ATOMS: atom_id res chain seq x y z
N PRO A 1 -4.32 -2.49 -5.13
CA PRO A 1 -3.32 -2.66 -6.21
C PRO A 1 -2.30 -3.79 -6.00
N LEU A 2 -1.59 -3.87 -4.86
CA LEU A 2 -0.52 -4.88 -4.67
C LEU A 2 -1.05 -6.30 -4.44
N PHE A 3 -2.05 -6.44 -3.55
CA PHE A 3 -2.69 -7.73 -3.24
C PHE A 3 -4.14 -7.79 -3.70
N GLU A 4 -4.56 -6.79 -4.48
CA GLU A 4 -5.87 -6.74 -5.17
C GLU A 4 -7.13 -6.85 -4.26
N GLY A 5 -6.96 -6.89 -2.93
CA GLY A 5 -8.05 -6.83 -1.97
C GLY A 5 -8.82 -5.51 -2.05
N GLY A 6 -10.04 -5.57 -2.60
CA GLY A 6 -10.89 -4.40 -2.86
C GLY A 6 -12.25 -4.42 -2.15
N THR A 7 -12.69 -5.55 -1.61
CA THR A 7 -14.07 -5.71 -1.10
C THR A 7 -14.36 -4.81 0.10
N HIS A 8 -13.54 -4.87 1.15
CA HIS A 8 -13.70 -4.02 2.33
C HIS A 8 -13.52 -2.53 1.98
N LEU A 9 -12.72 -2.24 0.95
CA LEU A 9 -12.49 -0.90 0.44
C LEU A 9 -13.71 -0.34 -0.30
N ALA A 10 -14.38 -1.17 -1.11
CA ALA A 10 -15.61 -0.85 -1.80
C ALA A 10 -16.75 -0.60 -0.81
N LEU A 11 -16.90 -1.47 0.20
CA LEU A 11 -17.90 -1.31 1.27
C LEU A 11 -17.67 -0.01 2.06
N TRP A 12 -16.42 0.27 2.46
CA TRP A 12 -16.09 1.52 3.15
C TRP A 12 -16.40 2.74 2.26
N SER A 13 -16.03 2.69 0.99
CA SER A 13 -16.27 3.79 0.04
C SER A 13 -17.76 4.07 -0.15
N GLY A 14 -18.57 3.03 -0.33
CA GLY A 14 -20.03 3.18 -0.45
C GLY A 14 -20.65 3.78 0.81
N ARG A 15 -20.22 3.33 2.00
CA ARG A 15 -20.68 3.88 3.28
C ARG A 15 -20.35 5.37 3.43
N GLU A 16 -19.11 5.76 3.17
CA GLU A 16 -18.69 7.17 3.30
C GLU A 16 -19.34 8.07 2.26
N ALA A 17 -19.59 7.57 1.04
CA ALA A 17 -20.34 8.30 0.02
C ALA A 17 -21.78 8.57 0.49
N ALA A 18 -22.47 7.54 1.02
CA ALA A 18 -23.81 7.69 1.55
C ALA A 18 -23.88 8.70 2.71
N GLN A 19 -22.91 8.64 3.63
CA GLN A 19 -22.82 9.60 4.74
C GLN A 19 -22.55 11.03 4.26
N THR A 20 -21.68 11.20 3.27
CA THR A 20 -21.37 12.51 2.69
C THR A 20 -22.60 13.14 2.05
N VAL A 21 -23.36 12.35 1.28
CA VAL A 21 -24.60 12.82 0.63
C VAL A 21 -25.68 13.11 1.67
N ALA A 22 -25.88 12.26 2.66
CA ALA A 22 -26.86 12.49 3.72
C ALA A 22 -26.59 13.81 4.47
N ALA A 23 -25.33 14.10 4.79
CA ALA A 23 -24.95 15.36 5.43
C ALA A 23 -25.15 16.56 4.49
N ALA A 24 -24.76 16.45 3.22
CA ALA A 24 -24.97 17.50 2.22
C ALA A 24 -26.46 17.82 2.01
N LEU A 25 -27.33 16.82 2.04
CA LEU A 25 -28.78 16.99 1.98
C LEU A 25 -29.33 17.67 3.24
N GLY A 26 -28.86 17.27 4.43
CA GLY A 26 -29.26 17.90 5.70
C GLY A 26 -28.85 19.38 5.81
N GLU A 27 -27.73 19.74 5.18
CA GLU A 27 -27.23 21.12 5.09
C GLU A 27 -27.81 21.88 3.87
N ASN A 28 -28.64 21.23 3.05
CA ASN A 28 -29.13 21.71 1.75
C ASN A 28 -28.02 22.28 0.85
N ASN A 29 -26.84 21.68 0.89
CA ASN A 29 -25.63 22.13 0.20
C ASN A 29 -25.01 20.99 -0.61
N LEU A 30 -25.44 20.88 -1.86
CA LEU A 30 -24.93 19.90 -2.84
C LEU A 30 -23.79 20.47 -3.70
N SER A 31 -23.12 21.54 -3.23
CA SER A 31 -21.96 22.10 -3.94
C SER A 31 -20.83 21.07 -4.06
N ALA A 32 -20.02 21.23 -5.10
CA ALA A 32 -18.83 20.42 -5.31
C ALA A 32 -17.93 20.44 -4.05
N ASP A 33 -17.71 21.61 -3.46
CA ASP A 33 -16.86 21.78 -2.27
C ASP A 33 -17.33 20.95 -1.07
N ARG A 34 -18.65 20.83 -0.88
CA ARG A 34 -19.21 20.01 0.20
C ARG A 34 -19.03 18.53 -0.05
N LEU A 35 -19.21 18.10 -1.30
CA LEU A 35 -19.03 16.70 -1.73
C LEU A 35 -17.56 16.26 -1.75
N MET A 36 -16.62 17.21 -1.91
CA MET A 36 -15.18 16.95 -1.80
C MET A 36 -14.74 16.42 -0.43
N ALA A 37 -15.61 16.47 0.59
CA ALA A 37 -15.37 15.81 1.87
C ALA A 37 -15.14 14.29 1.70
N TYR A 38 -15.87 13.64 0.79
CA TYR A 38 -15.67 12.22 0.47
C TYR A 38 -14.26 11.97 -0.08
N GLU A 39 -13.83 12.74 -1.07
CA GLU A 39 -12.51 12.57 -1.68
C GLU A 39 -11.38 12.80 -0.66
N ARG A 40 -11.54 13.78 0.23
CA ARG A 40 -10.59 14.04 1.32
C ARG A 40 -10.51 12.85 2.29
N ALA A 41 -11.66 12.30 2.71
CA ALA A 41 -11.73 11.12 3.56
C ALA A 41 -11.09 9.90 2.88
N TRP A 42 -11.39 9.70 1.60
CA TRP A 42 -10.83 8.65 0.76
C TRP A 42 -9.30 8.78 0.68
N LYS A 43 -8.76 9.94 0.32
CA LYS A 43 -7.30 10.18 0.27
C LYS A 43 -6.61 9.96 1.63
N LYS A 44 -7.28 10.26 2.75
CA LYS A 44 -6.76 10.01 4.11
C LYS A 44 -6.76 8.52 4.47
N ARG A 45 -7.81 7.79 4.07
CA ARG A 45 -7.96 6.36 4.41
C ARG A 45 -7.09 5.47 3.52
N PHE A 46 -6.88 5.87 2.27
CA PHE A 46 -6.20 5.06 1.28
C PHE A 46 -4.68 5.36 1.32
N PRO A 47 -3.83 4.32 1.33
CA PRO A 47 -2.40 4.53 1.22
C PRO A 47 -2.04 5.16 -0.14
N PRO A 48 -0.89 5.85 -0.25
CA PRO A 48 -0.51 6.55 -1.47
C PRO A 48 -0.36 5.57 -2.64
N TYR A 49 -1.36 5.54 -3.51
CA TYR A 49 -1.53 4.55 -4.59
C TYR A 49 -0.33 4.53 -5.54
N HIS A 50 0.24 5.71 -5.83
CA HIS A 50 1.45 5.84 -6.67
C HIS A 50 2.66 5.08 -6.10
N LYS A 51 2.84 5.04 -4.77
CA LYS A 51 3.94 4.30 -4.14
C LYS A 51 3.72 2.80 -4.25
N ILE A 52 2.47 2.36 -4.09
CA ILE A 52 2.13 0.94 -4.19
C ILE A 52 2.24 0.45 -5.63
N LEU A 53 1.78 1.24 -6.62
CA LEU A 53 1.94 0.93 -8.04
C LEU A 53 3.41 0.85 -8.43
N LYS A 54 4.24 1.80 -7.99
CA LYS A 54 5.69 1.76 -8.22
C LYS A 54 6.33 0.47 -7.70
N GLY A 55 5.92 0.02 -6.51
CA GLY A 55 6.39 -1.25 -5.96
C GLY A 55 5.80 -2.47 -6.67
N LYS A 56 4.55 -2.43 -7.14
CA LYS A 56 3.94 -3.48 -7.96
C LYS A 56 4.74 -3.66 -9.25
N THR A 57 4.98 -2.58 -9.99
CA THR A 57 5.77 -2.61 -11.24
C THR A 57 7.17 -3.16 -10.99
N ALA A 58 7.87 -2.66 -9.97
CA ALA A 58 9.20 -3.15 -9.63
C ALA A 58 9.22 -4.63 -9.20
N LEU A 59 8.12 -5.14 -8.61
CA LEU A 59 7.98 -6.56 -8.27
C LEU A 59 7.83 -7.43 -9.54
N TYR A 60 7.06 -6.97 -10.52
CA TYR A 60 6.89 -7.69 -11.80
C TYR A 60 8.10 -7.64 -12.71
N GLU A 61 9.03 -6.70 -12.49
CA GLU A 61 10.29 -6.60 -13.22
C GLU A 61 11.37 -7.56 -12.73
N LEU A 62 11.13 -8.27 -11.61
CA LEU A 62 12.08 -9.26 -11.06
C LEU A 62 11.97 -10.60 -11.80
N THR A 63 13.11 -11.23 -12.04
CA THR A 63 13.16 -12.63 -12.50
C THR A 63 12.80 -13.60 -11.37
N ASP A 64 12.47 -14.85 -11.70
CA ASP A 64 12.16 -15.89 -10.70
C ASP A 64 13.31 -16.13 -9.72
N GLU A 65 14.56 -16.07 -10.20
CA GLU A 65 15.75 -16.17 -9.35
C GLU A 65 15.86 -15.01 -8.37
N GLU A 66 15.62 -13.78 -8.84
CA GLU A 66 15.65 -12.56 -8.04
C GLU A 66 14.51 -12.56 -7.01
N MET A 67 13.32 -12.98 -7.41
CA MET A 67 12.15 -13.13 -6.53
C MET A 67 12.43 -14.16 -5.43
N SER A 68 12.99 -15.32 -5.78
CA SER A 68 13.38 -16.36 -4.84
C SER A 68 14.51 -15.94 -3.90
N ALA A 69 15.44 -15.12 -4.38
CA ALA A 69 16.51 -14.55 -3.55
C ALA A 69 15.96 -13.49 -2.59
N MET A 70 15.04 -12.65 -3.05
CA MET A 70 14.34 -11.65 -2.25
C MET A 70 13.51 -12.31 -1.15
N ALA A 71 12.72 -13.33 -1.48
CA ALA A 71 11.91 -14.07 -0.51
C ALA A 71 12.75 -14.65 0.64
N ARG A 72 13.94 -15.20 0.34
CA ARG A 72 14.89 -15.71 1.35
C ARG A 72 15.49 -14.64 2.25
N CYS A 73 15.42 -13.37 1.85
CA CYS A 73 15.92 -12.24 2.63
C CYS A 73 14.82 -11.59 3.49
N LEU A 74 13.55 -11.80 3.14
CA LEU A 74 12.40 -11.31 3.87
C LEU A 74 12.20 -12.10 5.18
N PRO A 75 11.68 -11.45 6.23
CA PRO A 75 11.22 -12.12 7.44
C PRO A 75 9.87 -12.81 7.20
N ASP A 76 9.53 -13.76 8.07
CA ASP A 76 8.27 -14.53 7.99
C ASP A 76 7.02 -13.63 8.17
N GLU A 77 7.14 -12.51 8.87
CA GLU A 77 6.08 -11.52 9.02
C GLU A 77 6.46 -10.14 8.46
N LEU A 78 5.72 -9.70 7.44
CA LEU A 78 5.91 -8.39 6.81
C LEU A 78 5.11 -7.25 7.47
N GLY A 79 4.08 -7.60 8.24
CA GLY A 79 3.03 -6.67 8.68
C GLY A 79 3.41 -5.77 9.85
N ASN A 80 4.49 -6.07 10.59
CA ASN A 80 4.84 -5.37 11.82
C ASN A 80 6.35 -5.04 11.94
N MET A 81 6.98 -4.67 10.83
CA MET A 81 8.42 -4.34 10.82
C MET A 81 8.69 -2.95 11.42
N SER A 82 9.52 -2.93 12.46
CA SER A 82 10.10 -1.69 12.98
C SER A 82 11.07 -1.05 11.96
N PRO A 83 11.41 0.24 12.09
CA PRO A 83 12.46 0.87 11.29
C PRO A 83 13.81 0.14 11.37
N VAL A 84 14.11 -0.48 12.52
CA VAL A 84 15.34 -1.25 12.74
C VAL A 84 15.32 -2.55 11.93
N ASP A 85 14.19 -3.25 11.88
CA ASP A 85 14.04 -4.46 11.07
C ASP A 85 14.25 -4.17 9.59
N LYS A 86 13.71 -3.05 9.11
CA LYS A 86 13.91 -2.57 7.73
C LYS A 86 15.38 -2.30 7.42
N ALA A 87 16.10 -1.68 8.36
CA ALA A 87 17.53 -1.41 8.20
C ALA A 87 18.34 -2.72 8.19
N PHE A 88 18.00 -3.67 9.06
CA PHE A 88 18.66 -4.97 9.13
C PHE A 88 18.43 -5.80 7.85
N ILE A 89 17.21 -5.81 7.31
CA ILE A 89 16.90 -6.44 6.03
C ILE A 89 17.68 -5.77 4.89
N GLY A 90 17.72 -4.44 4.86
CA GLY A 90 18.51 -3.68 3.89
C GLY A 90 19.99 -4.06 3.91
N LEU A 91 20.58 -4.18 5.11
CA LEU A 91 21.96 -4.60 5.30
C LEU A 91 22.18 -6.07 4.87
N LYS A 92 21.25 -6.97 5.22
CA LYS A 92 21.31 -8.38 4.84
C LYS A 92 21.27 -8.55 3.31
N ILE A 93 20.45 -7.76 2.61
CA ILE A 93 20.40 -7.72 1.14
C ILE A 93 21.71 -7.16 0.58
N LEU A 94 22.24 -6.06 1.16
CA LEU A 94 23.51 -5.47 0.74
C LEU A 94 24.67 -6.48 0.80
N VAL A 95 24.75 -7.27 1.86
CA VAL A 95 25.83 -8.25 2.05
C VAL A 95 25.63 -9.50 1.20
N LYS A 96 24.40 -10.06 1.16
CA LYS A 96 24.17 -11.35 0.50
C LYS A 96 23.94 -11.23 -1.01
N ARG A 97 23.29 -10.16 -1.46
CA ARG A 97 22.85 -9.97 -2.85
C ARG A 97 22.80 -8.46 -3.20
N PRO A 98 23.96 -7.78 -3.31
CA PRO A 98 24.01 -6.34 -3.58
C PRO A 98 23.37 -5.94 -4.92
N LEU A 99 23.33 -6.85 -5.90
CA LEU A 99 22.69 -6.64 -7.20
C LEU A 99 21.16 -6.40 -7.10
N LEU A 100 20.50 -6.85 -6.03
CA LEU A 100 19.08 -6.58 -5.82
C LEU A 100 18.81 -5.10 -5.47
N LEU A 101 19.79 -4.39 -4.91
CA LEU A 101 19.64 -2.98 -4.53
C LEU A 101 19.62 -2.04 -5.74
N THR A 102 20.27 -2.41 -6.85
CA THR A 102 20.30 -1.60 -8.08
C THR A 102 18.94 -1.64 -8.82
N LYS A 103 18.13 -2.68 -8.59
CA LYS A 103 16.85 -2.94 -9.27
C LYS A 103 15.61 -2.43 -8.52
N ARG A 104 15.78 -1.42 -7.65
CA ARG A 104 14.66 -0.79 -6.92
C ARG A 104 13.87 -1.76 -6.01
N VAL A 105 14.48 -2.86 -5.57
CA VAL A 105 13.88 -3.79 -4.58
C VAL A 105 13.49 -3.06 -3.29
N ILE A 106 14.19 -1.98 -2.92
CA ILE A 106 13.78 -1.10 -1.83
C ILE A 106 12.37 -0.53 -2.06
N SER A 107 11.98 -0.17 -3.29
CA SER A 107 10.61 0.29 -3.59
C SER A 107 9.57 -0.81 -3.43
N VAL A 108 9.92 -2.07 -3.71
CA VAL A 108 9.09 -3.25 -3.48
C VAL A 108 8.92 -3.51 -1.99
N LEU A 109 10.02 -3.48 -1.23
CA LEU A 109 9.99 -3.64 0.23
C LEU A 109 9.18 -2.52 0.91
N LEU A 110 9.34 -1.28 0.45
CA LEU A 110 8.57 -0.16 0.93
C LEU A 110 7.08 -0.28 0.56
N SER A 111 6.73 -0.79 -0.63
CA SER A 111 5.32 -0.97 -1.01
C SER A 111 4.63 -2.04 -0.16
N PHE A 112 5.34 -3.08 0.28
CA PHE A 112 4.82 -4.01 1.28
C PHE A 112 4.52 -3.31 2.61
N GLY A 113 5.40 -2.40 3.07
CA GLY A 113 5.16 -1.59 4.26
C GLY A 113 4.00 -0.59 4.14
N TYR A 114 3.67 -0.14 2.92
CA TYR A 114 2.48 0.67 2.65
C TYR A 114 1.22 -0.16 2.44
N SER A 115 1.37 -1.47 2.21
CA SER A 115 0.24 -2.36 2.01
C SER A 115 -0.53 -2.49 3.31
N ARG A 116 -1.82 -2.16 3.24
CA ARG A 116 -2.76 -2.34 4.34
C ARG A 116 -3.53 -3.66 4.24
N ALA A 117 -3.02 -4.66 3.54
CA ALA A 117 -3.69 -5.96 3.33
C ALA A 117 -4.32 -6.53 4.62
N LYS A 118 -3.58 -6.48 5.74
CA LYS A 118 -4.04 -6.86 7.08
C LYS A 118 -5.30 -6.14 7.57
N PHE A 119 -5.49 -4.88 7.19
CA PHE A 119 -6.66 -4.07 7.55
C PHE A 119 -7.84 -4.24 6.58
N PHE A 120 -7.66 -4.99 5.50
CA PHE A 120 -8.66 -5.24 4.47
C PHE A 120 -8.93 -6.74 4.25
N GLY A 121 -8.54 -7.60 5.21
CA GLY A 121 -8.91 -9.02 5.25
C GLY A 121 -7.94 -10.00 4.60
N TRP A 122 -6.66 -9.64 4.48
CA TRP A 122 -5.57 -10.53 4.07
C TRP A 122 -4.46 -10.59 5.11
#